data_AF-A0A367B1R9-F1
#
_entry.id   AF-A0A367B1R9-F1
#
_cell.length_a   1.000
_cell.length_b   1.000
_cell.length_c   1.000
_cell.angle_alpha   90.00
_cell.angle_beta   90.00
_cell.angle_gamma   90.00
#
_symmetry.space_group_name_H-M   'P 1'
#
loop_
_entity.id
_entity.type
_entity.pdbx_description
1 polymer ?
#
loop_
_entity_poly.entity_id
_entity_poly.type
_entity_poly.pdbx_seq_one_letter_code
_entity_poly.pdbx_strand_id
1 'polypeptide(L)'
;MSDADQGPVLAEESAPAAPPMPGPPPSSPTAPTWQQPPQQWGAPPPHWGLARPAVPPQQWSSTPQWQQPQQWAPPPAHWTPPPVRPTGTVTEKVLAVLFGLAWLTCPVIEPMPADDMAYPLWQAPIDIAAVVSIVAAGVALWRGNRHAAWLSVTAGVLMAVETVVCVLAGHTPVGWWTWVQSGLSLFVLAGGVGLHARPPAPGPR
;
A
#
# COMPACT_ATOMS: atom_id res chain seq x y z
N MET A 1 -44.81 -66.64 40.02
CA MET A 1 -44.62 -66.58 41.49
C MET A 1 -43.10 -66.59 41.70
N SER A 2 -42.40 -65.49 41.95
CA SER A 2 -42.80 -64.13 42.33
C SER A 2 -41.85 -63.13 41.68
N ASP A 3 -42.40 -61.99 41.27
CA ASP A 3 -41.68 -60.78 40.87
C ASP A 3 -40.80 -60.28 42.02
N ALA A 4 -39.51 -60.10 41.75
CA ALA A 4 -38.59 -59.38 42.61
C ALA A 4 -38.44 -57.95 42.09
N ASP A 5 -39.11 -57.07 42.81
CA ASP A 5 -39.09 -55.62 42.77
C ASP A 5 -37.64 -55.08 42.89
N GLN A 6 -37.11 -54.50 41.80
CA GLN A 6 -35.93 -53.65 41.84
C GLN A 6 -36.35 -52.24 41.43
N GLY A 7 -36.67 -51.43 42.43
CA GLY A 7 -36.94 -50.01 42.26
C GLY A 7 -35.73 -49.26 41.68
N PRO A 8 -35.98 -48.17 40.92
CA PRO A 8 -34.91 -47.40 40.29
C PRO A 8 -34.08 -46.67 41.35
N VAL A 9 -32.77 -46.97 41.34
CA VAL A 9 -31.75 -46.21 42.08
C VAL A 9 -31.69 -44.82 41.47
N LEU A 10 -32.26 -43.83 42.15
CA LEU A 10 -32.09 -42.43 41.81
C LEU A 10 -30.62 -42.07 42.01
N ALA A 11 -29.89 -41.93 40.91
CA ALA A 11 -28.55 -41.38 40.92
C ALA A 11 -28.65 -39.93 41.43
N GLU A 12 -28.06 -39.69 42.60
CA GLU A 12 -27.89 -38.37 43.18
C GLU A 12 -26.96 -37.57 42.25
N GLU A 13 -27.57 -36.83 41.32
CA GLU A 13 -26.90 -35.93 40.39
C GLU A 13 -26.29 -34.79 41.21
N SER A 14 -25.03 -34.97 41.58
CA SER A 14 -24.21 -33.95 42.24
C SER A 14 -24.21 -32.69 41.38
N ALA A 15 -24.85 -31.63 41.88
CA ALA A 15 -24.88 -30.34 41.21
C ALA A 15 -23.44 -29.87 40.91
N PRO A 16 -23.17 -29.37 39.69
CA PRO A 16 -21.84 -28.89 39.33
C PRO A 16 -21.46 -27.73 40.26
N ALA A 17 -20.27 -27.84 40.86
CA ALA A 17 -19.71 -26.79 41.69
C ALA A 17 -19.70 -25.45 40.95
N ALA A 18 -20.18 -24.40 41.61
CA ALA A 18 -20.19 -23.06 41.05
C ALA A 18 -18.78 -22.67 40.57
N PRO A 19 -18.65 -22.08 39.37
CA PRO A 19 -17.36 -21.66 38.87
C PRO A 19 -16.73 -20.64 39.83
N PRO A 20 -15.40 -20.71 40.05
CA PRO A 20 -14.71 -19.75 40.91
C PRO A 20 -14.92 -18.34 40.37
N MET A 21 -15.23 -17.41 41.28
CA MET A 21 -15.38 -16.00 40.95
C MET A 21 -14.10 -15.49 40.27
N PRO A 22 -14.20 -14.72 39.17
CA PRO A 22 -13.04 -14.12 38.53
C PRO A 22 -12.30 -13.25 39.54
N GLY A 23 -11.00 -13.49 39.67
CA GLY A 23 -10.12 -12.68 40.51
C GLY A 23 -10.12 -11.21 40.07
N PRO A 24 -9.70 -10.28 40.94
CA PRO A 24 -9.58 -8.88 40.59
C PRO A 24 -8.66 -8.73 39.36
N PRO A 25 -8.99 -7.82 38.43
CA PRO A 25 -8.17 -7.61 37.24
C PRO A 25 -6.74 -7.23 37.65
N PRO A 26 -5.71 -7.72 36.95
CA PRO A 26 -4.34 -7.31 37.21
C PRO A 26 -4.22 -5.79 37.05
N SER A 27 -3.57 -5.15 38.02
CA SER A 27 -3.26 -3.72 37.98
C SER A 27 -2.54 -3.39 36.68
N SER A 28 -3.10 -2.46 35.91
CA SER A 28 -2.61 -2.08 34.59
C SER A 28 -1.13 -1.70 34.65
N PRO A 29 -0.30 -2.16 33.70
CA PRO A 29 1.10 -1.75 33.63
C PRO A 29 1.17 -0.24 33.42
N THR A 30 1.88 0.45 34.30
CA THR A 30 2.22 1.87 34.16
C THR A 30 2.86 2.08 32.79
N ALA A 31 2.22 2.88 31.94
CA ALA A 31 2.74 3.17 30.61
C ALA A 31 4.15 3.77 30.70
N PRO A 32 5.09 3.36 29.84
CA PRO A 32 6.42 3.96 29.80
C PRO A 32 6.29 5.44 29.44
N THR A 33 6.78 6.31 30.32
CA THR A 33 6.92 7.74 30.05
C THR A 33 7.92 7.92 28.92
N TRP A 34 7.42 8.19 27.72
CA TRP A 34 8.26 8.60 26.58
C TRP A 34 8.87 9.97 26.88
N GLN A 35 10.13 9.97 27.34
CA GLN A 35 10.93 11.20 27.38
C GLN A 35 11.24 11.61 25.94
N GLN A 36 10.71 12.76 25.54
CA GLN A 36 11.10 13.38 24.27
C GLN A 36 12.60 13.73 24.30
N PRO A 37 13.37 13.39 23.25
CA PRO A 37 14.75 13.81 23.15
C PRO A 37 14.83 15.35 23.07
N PRO A 38 15.86 15.97 23.67
CA PRO A 38 16.05 17.41 23.59
C PRO A 38 16.23 17.83 22.13
N GLN A 39 15.38 18.75 21.67
CA GLN A 39 15.47 19.41 20.38
C GLN A 39 16.73 20.27 20.35
N GLN A 40 17.86 19.71 19.89
CA GLN A 40 19.05 20.49 19.56
C GLN A 40 18.80 21.25 18.27
N TRP A 41 18.39 22.52 18.41
CA TRP A 41 18.41 23.48 17.32
C TRP A 41 19.86 23.76 16.92
N GLY A 42 20.35 23.03 15.92
CA GLY A 42 21.63 23.31 15.29
C GLY A 42 21.60 24.69 14.63
N ALA A 43 22.56 25.54 14.97
CA ALA A 43 22.77 26.82 14.29
C ALA A 43 23.05 26.59 12.79
N PRO A 44 22.50 27.40 11.88
CA PRO A 44 22.78 27.28 10.46
C PRO A 44 24.29 27.52 10.20
N PRO A 45 24.91 26.76 9.27
CA PRO A 45 26.33 26.93 8.96
C PRO A 45 26.60 28.32 8.37
N PRO A 46 27.79 28.90 8.63
CA PRO A 46 28.20 30.15 8.03
C PRO A 46 28.43 29.95 6.52
N HIS A 47 27.61 30.61 5.71
CA HIS A 47 27.78 30.64 4.26
C HIS A 47 28.88 31.66 3.91
N TRP A 48 30.13 31.23 3.90
CA TRP A 48 31.21 32.00 3.28
C TRP A 48 31.09 31.91 1.76
N GLY A 49 30.16 32.70 1.21
CA GLY A 49 29.91 32.79 -0.22
C GLY A 49 31.11 33.39 -0.96
N LEU A 50 31.68 32.61 -1.88
CA LEU A 50 32.45 33.16 -2.99
C LEU A 50 31.52 34.07 -3.79
N ALA A 51 31.86 35.36 -3.86
CA ALA A 51 31.15 36.35 -4.66
C ALA A 51 31.03 35.85 -6.10
N ARG A 52 29.80 35.54 -6.53
CA ARG A 52 29.50 35.28 -7.94
C ARG A 52 29.74 36.59 -8.73
N PRO A 53 30.46 36.55 -9.86
CA PRO A 53 30.57 37.69 -10.75
C PRO A 53 29.17 38.20 -11.13
N ALA A 54 28.94 39.49 -10.95
CA ALA A 54 27.70 40.14 -11.35
C ALA A 54 27.51 39.96 -12.86
N VAL A 55 26.47 39.25 -13.25
CA VAL A 55 26.05 39.16 -14.65
C VAL A 55 25.48 40.52 -15.03
N PRO A 56 25.97 41.19 -16.08
CA PRO A 56 25.42 42.47 -16.49
C PRO A 56 23.95 42.32 -16.88
N PRO A 57 23.11 43.33 -16.59
CA PRO A 57 21.69 43.29 -16.95
C PRO A 57 21.56 43.14 -18.47
N GLN A 58 20.92 42.05 -18.90
CA GLN A 58 20.46 41.88 -20.27
C GLN A 58 19.50 43.04 -20.57
N GLN A 59 19.94 43.99 -21.39
CA GLN A 59 19.06 45.01 -21.97
C GLN A 59 18.11 44.31 -22.92
N TRP A 60 16.88 44.10 -22.45
CA TRP A 60 15.78 43.65 -23.29
C TRP A 60 15.40 44.81 -24.23
N SER A 61 15.88 44.76 -25.47
CA SER A 61 15.30 45.53 -26.57
C SER A 61 13.97 44.88 -26.99
N SER A 62 12.96 45.05 -26.15
CA SER A 62 11.58 44.65 -26.44
C SER A 62 10.97 45.62 -27.45
N THR A 63 11.29 45.40 -28.74
CA THR A 63 10.42 45.90 -29.80
C THR A 63 9.19 45.00 -29.80
N PRO A 64 7.96 45.52 -29.60
CA PRO A 64 6.75 44.72 -29.71
C PRO A 64 6.58 44.34 -31.18
N GLN A 65 7.15 43.19 -31.54
CA GLN A 65 6.90 42.57 -32.83
C GLN A 65 5.46 42.09 -32.78
N TRP A 66 4.55 42.86 -33.38
CA TRP A 66 3.18 42.43 -33.64
C TRP A 66 3.25 41.12 -34.42
N GLN A 67 3.14 40.02 -33.68
CA GLN A 67 3.12 38.68 -34.22
C GLN A 67 1.91 38.62 -35.15
N GLN A 68 2.18 38.58 -36.45
CA GLN A 68 1.14 38.25 -37.42
C GLN A 68 0.46 36.96 -36.96
N PRO A 69 -0.88 36.85 -37.10
CA PRO A 69 -1.56 35.61 -36.82
C PRO A 69 -0.86 34.54 -37.64
N GLN A 70 -0.19 33.60 -36.95
CA GLN A 70 0.48 32.50 -37.60
C GLN A 70 -0.58 31.79 -38.43
N GLN A 71 -0.53 32.02 -39.74
CA GLN A 71 -1.29 31.23 -40.68
C GLN A 71 -0.92 29.79 -40.38
N TRP A 72 -1.91 29.03 -39.93
CA TRP A 72 -1.79 27.60 -39.67
C TRP A 72 -1.21 26.96 -40.94
N ALA A 73 0.10 26.76 -40.94
CA ALA A 73 0.75 25.98 -41.98
C ALA A 73 0.14 24.57 -41.88
N PRO A 74 -0.34 23.98 -42.99
CA PRO A 74 -0.81 22.61 -42.97
C PRO A 74 0.32 21.75 -42.37
N PRO A 75 0.00 20.83 -41.44
CA PRO A 75 1.01 19.97 -40.84
C PRO A 75 1.79 19.28 -41.96
N PRO A 76 3.12 19.15 -41.84
CA PRO A 76 3.92 18.51 -42.86
C PRO A 76 3.32 17.15 -43.23
N ALA A 77 3.18 16.86 -44.53
CA ALA A 77 2.56 15.63 -45.04
C ALA A 77 3.23 14.32 -44.57
N HIS A 78 4.34 14.42 -43.86
CA HIS A 78 5.09 13.30 -43.28
C HIS A 78 4.81 13.08 -41.78
N TRP A 79 3.83 13.76 -41.18
CA TRP A 79 3.45 13.48 -39.80
C TRP A 79 2.68 12.15 -39.74
N THR A 80 3.42 11.04 -39.78
CA THR A 80 2.89 9.74 -39.40
C THR A 80 2.62 9.79 -37.90
N PRO A 81 1.37 9.59 -37.45
CA PRO A 81 1.11 9.48 -36.03
C PRO A 81 2.00 8.39 -35.44
N PRO A 82 2.56 8.61 -34.24
CA PRO A 82 3.40 7.60 -33.61
C PRO A 82 2.61 6.28 -33.54
N PRO A 83 3.23 5.15 -33.88
CA PRO A 83 2.53 3.87 -33.89
C PRO A 83 1.89 3.65 -32.52
N VAL A 84 0.56 3.46 -32.53
CA VAL A 84 -0.19 3.10 -31.33
C VAL A 84 0.41 1.80 -30.83
N ARG A 85 1.11 1.83 -29.70
CA ARG A 85 1.68 0.61 -29.15
C ARG A 85 0.55 -0.37 -28.87
N PRO A 86 0.68 -1.64 -29.25
CA PRO A 86 -0.30 -2.64 -28.89
C PRO A 86 -0.48 -2.62 -27.37
N THR A 87 -1.73 -2.60 -26.93
CA THR A 87 -2.10 -2.78 -25.52
C THR A 87 -1.37 -3.99 -24.95
N GLY A 88 -0.97 -3.94 -23.68
CA GLY A 88 -0.08 -4.91 -23.04
C GLY A 88 -0.33 -6.38 -23.36
N THR A 89 0.70 -7.20 -23.22
CA THR A 89 0.64 -8.64 -23.50
C THR A 89 -0.46 -9.32 -22.68
N VAL A 90 -0.99 -10.46 -23.15
CA VAL A 90 -1.99 -11.24 -22.39
C VAL A 90 -1.49 -11.52 -20.97
N THR A 91 -0.20 -11.81 -20.82
CA THR A 91 0.45 -12.00 -19.52
C THR A 91 0.39 -10.77 -18.62
N GLU A 92 0.58 -9.56 -19.15
CA GLU A 92 0.46 -8.31 -18.38
C GLU A 92 -0.97 -8.06 -17.93
N LYS A 93 -1.96 -8.35 -18.80
CA LYS A 93 -3.39 -8.23 -18.44
C LYS A 93 -3.78 -9.23 -17.35
N VAL A 94 -3.33 -10.48 -17.46
CA VAL A 94 -3.53 -11.50 -16.41
C VAL A 94 -2.87 -11.05 -15.11
N LEU A 95 -1.64 -10.53 -15.16
CA LEU A 95 -0.98 -10.01 -13.96
C LEU A 95 -1.75 -8.84 -13.33
N ALA A 96 -2.27 -7.91 -14.15
CA ALA A 96 -3.08 -6.79 -13.66
C ALA A 96 -4.35 -7.29 -12.94
N VAL A 97 -5.02 -8.30 -13.50
CA VAL A 97 -6.19 -8.93 -12.87
C VAL A 97 -5.79 -9.61 -11.56
N LEU A 98 -4.70 -10.39 -11.54
CA LEU A 98 -4.22 -11.05 -10.33
C LEU A 98 -3.82 -10.03 -9.24
N PHE A 99 -3.24 -8.90 -9.62
CA PHE A 99 -2.97 -7.78 -8.71
C PHE A 99 -4.24 -7.20 -8.12
N GLY A 100 -5.24 -6.92 -8.96
CA GLY A 100 -6.54 -6.42 -8.51
C GLY A 100 -7.23 -7.39 -7.55
N LEU A 101 -7.18 -8.70 -7.86
CA LEU A 101 -7.74 -9.74 -7.00
C LEU A 101 -6.99 -9.84 -5.67
N ALA A 102 -5.65 -9.87 -5.69
CA ALA A 102 -4.82 -9.88 -4.49
C ALA A 102 -5.20 -8.74 -3.53
N TRP A 103 -5.41 -7.54 -4.09
CA TRP A 103 -5.82 -6.38 -3.32
C TRP A 103 -7.26 -6.48 -2.80
N LEU A 104 -8.23 -6.87 -3.63
CA LEU A 104 -9.62 -7.07 -3.20
C LEU A 104 -9.76 -8.17 -2.15
N THR A 105 -8.84 -9.12 -2.13
CA THR A 105 -8.85 -10.19 -1.14
C THR A 105 -8.58 -9.61 0.25
N CYS A 106 -7.66 -8.64 0.40
CA CYS A 106 -7.31 -8.04 1.71
C CYS A 106 -8.52 -7.61 2.58
N PRO A 107 -9.43 -6.71 2.13
CA PRO A 107 -10.58 -6.31 2.95
C PRO A 107 -11.63 -7.42 3.11
N VAL A 108 -11.64 -8.44 2.25
CA VAL A 108 -12.62 -9.54 2.33
C VAL A 108 -12.26 -10.57 3.41
N ILE A 109 -10.97 -10.74 3.69
CA ILE A 109 -10.46 -11.64 4.74
C ILE A 109 -10.05 -10.91 6.02
N GLU A 110 -10.13 -9.58 6.04
CA GLU A 110 -9.89 -8.80 7.25
C GLU A 110 -10.97 -9.15 8.29
N PRO A 111 -10.59 -9.65 9.48
CA PRO A 111 -11.55 -9.89 10.54
C PRO A 111 -12.12 -8.55 10.99
N MET A 112 -13.42 -8.35 10.79
CA MET A 112 -14.13 -7.16 11.29
C MET A 112 -13.84 -7.01 12.79
N PRO A 113 -13.37 -5.84 13.25
CA PRO A 113 -13.18 -5.62 14.67
C PRO A 113 -14.52 -5.82 15.38
N ALA A 114 -14.49 -6.52 16.51
CA ALA A 114 -15.70 -6.78 17.30
C ALA A 114 -16.25 -5.52 17.97
N ASP A 115 -15.43 -4.46 18.07
CA ASP A 115 -15.73 -3.22 18.78
C ASP A 115 -15.37 -1.98 17.93
N ASP A 116 -16.06 -0.86 18.16
CA ASP A 116 -15.78 0.44 17.54
C ASP A 116 -14.39 0.96 17.95
N MET A 117 -13.38 0.64 17.16
CA MET A 117 -12.04 1.21 17.30
C MET A 117 -11.99 2.58 16.63
N ALA A 118 -11.57 3.61 17.37
CA ALA A 118 -11.33 4.93 16.81
C ALA A 118 -10.20 4.86 15.78
N TYR A 119 -10.56 4.91 14.50
CA TYR A 119 -9.59 4.87 13.40
C TYR A 119 -8.70 6.13 13.47
N PRO A 120 -7.38 5.99 13.66
CA PRO A 120 -6.51 7.14 13.76
C PRO A 120 -6.45 7.88 12.42
N LEU A 121 -6.94 9.13 12.38
CA LEU A 121 -6.94 9.95 11.15
C LEU A 121 -5.55 10.16 10.54
N TRP A 122 -4.47 10.00 11.30
CA TRP A 122 -3.11 10.07 10.79
C TRP A 122 -2.74 8.91 9.86
N GLN A 123 -3.45 7.77 9.95
CA GLN A 123 -3.23 6.59 9.12
C GLN A 123 -3.91 6.71 7.74
N ALA A 124 -4.98 7.49 7.63
CA ALA A 124 -5.70 7.73 6.37
C ALA A 124 -4.80 8.09 5.16
N PRO A 125 -3.79 8.97 5.26
CA PRO A 125 -2.91 9.25 4.13
C PRO A 125 -2.07 8.05 3.67
N ILE A 126 -1.74 7.11 4.57
CA ILE A 126 -1.00 5.89 4.22
C ILE A 126 -1.89 4.97 3.39
N ASP A 127 -3.12 4.74 3.85
CA ASP A 127 -4.09 3.89 3.16
C ASP A 127 -4.45 4.48 1.79
N ILE A 128 -4.67 5.79 1.70
CA ILE A 128 -4.91 6.47 0.43
C ILE A 128 -3.72 6.31 -0.52
N ALA A 129 -2.48 6.47 -0.02
CA ALA A 129 -1.28 6.30 -0.84
C ALA A 129 -1.14 4.86 -1.35
N ALA A 130 -1.43 3.87 -0.50
CA ALA A 130 -1.43 2.46 -0.88
C ALA A 130 -2.44 2.19 -2.00
N VAL A 131 -3.70 2.62 -1.83
CA VAL A 131 -4.76 2.47 -2.85
C VAL A 131 -4.38 3.13 -4.17
N VAL A 132 -3.94 4.39 -4.13
CA VAL A 132 -3.54 5.12 -5.34
C VAL A 132 -2.40 4.42 -6.06
N SER A 133 -1.40 3.92 -5.33
CA SER A 133 -0.26 3.21 -5.91
C SER A 133 -0.67 1.92 -6.63
N ILE A 134 -1.62 1.18 -6.07
CA ILE A 134 -2.10 -0.10 -6.61
C ILE A 134 -2.94 0.14 -7.86
N VAL A 135 -3.85 1.13 -7.82
CA VAL A 135 -4.62 1.54 -9.01
C VAL A 135 -3.68 2.01 -10.12
N ALA A 136 -2.68 2.83 -9.79
CA ALA A 136 -1.69 3.29 -10.76
C ALA A 136 -0.88 2.13 -11.37
N ALA A 137 -0.44 1.16 -10.55
CA ALA A 137 0.25 -0.04 -11.00
C ALA A 137 -0.64 -0.91 -11.90
N GLY A 138 -1.90 -1.14 -11.53
CA GLY A 138 -2.87 -1.89 -12.31
C GLY A 138 -3.16 -1.25 -13.67
N VAL A 139 -3.39 0.08 -13.70
CA VAL A 139 -3.59 0.84 -14.95
C VAL A 139 -2.33 0.82 -15.82
N ALA A 140 -1.14 0.94 -15.21
CA ALA A 140 0.12 0.90 -15.93
C ALA A 140 0.38 -0.49 -16.56
N LEU A 141 0.08 -1.57 -15.83
CA LEU A 141 0.14 -2.94 -16.34
C LEU A 141 -0.85 -3.16 -17.48
N TRP A 142 -2.11 -2.73 -17.29
CA TRP A 142 -3.16 -2.86 -18.31
C TRP A 142 -2.80 -2.14 -19.61
N ARG A 143 -2.16 -0.97 -19.49
CA ARG A 143 -1.69 -0.16 -20.63
C ARG A 143 -0.35 -0.63 -21.23
N GLY A 144 0.33 -1.61 -20.64
CA GLY A 144 1.66 -2.06 -21.09
C GLY A 144 2.74 -0.96 -20.96
N ASN A 145 2.68 -0.16 -19.90
CA ASN A 145 3.63 0.93 -19.69
C ASN A 145 5.01 0.37 -19.26
N ARG A 146 6.10 0.92 -19.79
CA ARG A 146 7.48 0.61 -19.37
C ARG A 146 7.73 0.82 -17.88
N HIS A 147 6.97 1.71 -17.25
CA HIS A 147 7.06 2.00 -15.83
C HIS A 147 6.26 1.01 -14.96
N ALA A 148 5.52 0.07 -15.55
CA ALA A 148 4.67 -0.85 -14.81
C ALA A 148 5.47 -1.70 -13.82
N ALA A 149 6.66 -2.17 -14.18
CA ALA A 149 7.53 -2.93 -13.28
C ALA A 149 7.89 -2.14 -12.01
N TRP A 150 8.30 -0.87 -12.17
CA TRP A 150 8.62 0.01 -11.05
C TRP A 150 7.39 0.30 -10.19
N LEU A 151 6.26 0.59 -10.81
CA LEU A 151 5.00 0.86 -10.10
C LEU A 151 4.52 -0.38 -9.33
N SER A 152 4.66 -1.59 -9.90
CA SER A 152 4.35 -2.85 -9.21
C SER A 152 5.25 -3.09 -8.00
N VAL A 153 6.56 -2.79 -8.10
CA VAL A 153 7.48 -2.88 -6.96
C VAL A 153 7.09 -1.88 -5.88
N THR A 154 6.84 -0.62 -6.24
CA THR A 154 6.41 0.42 -5.28
C THR A 154 5.10 0.03 -4.58
N ALA A 155 4.11 -0.49 -5.33
CA ALA A 155 2.85 -0.98 -4.76
C ALA A 155 3.08 -2.11 -3.76
N GLY A 156 3.95 -3.07 -4.08
CA GLY A 156 4.31 -4.17 -3.18
C GLY A 156 5.02 -3.72 -1.91
N VAL A 157 5.92 -2.74 -2.00
CA VAL A 157 6.56 -2.15 -0.83
C VAL A 157 5.52 -1.44 0.05
N LEU A 158 4.63 -0.65 -0.54
CA LEU A 158 3.59 0.06 0.22
C LEU A 158 2.64 -0.92 0.92
N MET A 159 2.22 -1.99 0.24
CA MET A 159 1.40 -3.05 0.83
C MET A 159 2.10 -3.75 2.00
N ALA A 160 3.42 -3.99 1.88
CA ALA A 160 4.21 -4.56 2.98
C ALA A 160 4.33 -3.59 4.17
N VAL A 161 4.53 -2.29 3.91
CA VAL A 161 4.58 -1.25 4.95
C VAL A 161 3.24 -1.13 5.68
N GLU A 162 2.13 -1.10 4.94
CA GLU A 162 0.78 -1.10 5.50
C GLU A 162 0.56 -2.31 6.41
N THR A 163 0.98 -3.50 5.98
CA THR A 163 0.91 -4.72 6.79
C THR A 163 1.63 -4.57 8.15
N VAL A 164 2.83 -3.99 8.14
CA VAL A 164 3.60 -3.73 9.38
C VAL A 164 2.92 -2.68 10.24
N VAL A 165 2.41 -1.60 9.64
CA VAL A 165 1.72 -0.52 10.35
C VAL A 165 0.44 -1.03 11.01
N CYS A 166 -0.36 -1.86 10.32
CA CYS A 166 -1.59 -2.44 10.86
C CYS A 166 -1.33 -3.32 12.10
N VAL A 167 -0.23 -4.10 12.09
CA VAL A 167 0.18 -4.90 13.24
C VAL A 167 0.67 -4.01 14.38
N LEU A 168 1.50 -3.00 14.10
CA LEU A 168 2.02 -2.08 15.12
C LEU A 168 0.93 -1.22 15.76
N ALA A 169 -0.12 -0.87 15.00
CA ALA A 169 -1.28 -0.14 15.51
C ALA A 169 -2.23 -1.00 16.36
N GLY A 170 -2.00 -2.33 16.44
CA GLY A 170 -2.82 -3.25 17.21
C GLY A 170 -4.21 -3.52 16.61
N HIS A 171 -4.45 -3.09 15.36
CA HIS A 171 -5.74 -3.24 14.69
C HIS A 171 -5.98 -4.66 14.18
N THR A 172 -4.93 -5.46 13.97
CA THR A 172 -5.05 -6.84 13.51
C THR A 172 -4.26 -7.81 14.40
N PRO A 173 -4.86 -8.93 14.87
CA PRO A 173 -4.13 -9.93 15.62
C PRO A 173 -3.03 -10.55 14.75
N VAL A 174 -1.82 -10.66 15.31
CA VAL A 174 -0.71 -11.34 14.65
C VAL A 174 -1.08 -12.82 14.49
N GLY A 175 -1.25 -13.28 13.25
CA GLY A 175 -1.83 -14.60 12.99
C GLY A 175 -1.83 -14.99 11.52
N TRP A 176 -2.75 -15.89 11.14
CA TRP A 176 -2.85 -16.40 9.77
C TRP A 176 -3.04 -15.27 8.74
N TRP A 177 -3.76 -14.21 9.10
CA TRP A 177 -3.98 -13.04 8.24
C TRP A 177 -2.68 -12.35 7.85
N THR A 178 -1.77 -12.13 8.81
CA THR A 178 -0.46 -11.50 8.57
C THR A 178 0.37 -12.31 7.58
N TRP A 179 0.30 -13.64 7.65
CA TRP A 179 0.97 -14.53 6.70
C TRP A 179 0.38 -14.42 5.30
N VAL A 180 -0.95 -14.37 5.17
CA VAL A 180 -1.61 -14.18 3.87
C VAL A 180 -1.22 -12.84 3.26
N GLN A 181 -1.25 -11.76 4.04
CA GLN A 181 -0.93 -10.43 3.52
C GLN A 181 0.55 -10.27 3.18
N SER A 182 1.44 -10.91 3.96
CA SER A 182 2.86 -11.01 3.62
C SER A 182 3.07 -11.80 2.33
N GLY A 183 2.35 -12.91 2.14
CA GLY A 183 2.37 -13.70 0.92
C GLY A 183 1.91 -12.91 -0.31
N LEU A 184 0.83 -12.14 -0.19
CA LEU A 184 0.31 -11.28 -1.26
C LEU A 184 1.31 -10.15 -1.59
N SER A 185 1.90 -9.52 -0.58
CA SER A 185 2.92 -8.47 -0.76
C SER A 185 4.15 -9.03 -1.49
N LEU A 186 4.63 -10.22 -1.10
CA LEU A 186 5.73 -10.91 -1.77
C LEU A 186 5.39 -11.32 -3.20
N PHE A 187 4.17 -11.79 -3.45
CA PHE A 187 3.69 -12.14 -4.78
C PHE A 187 3.71 -10.92 -5.71
N VAL A 188 3.19 -9.79 -5.23
CA VAL A 188 3.18 -8.50 -5.93
C VAL A 188 4.61 -8.03 -6.24
N LEU A 189 5.50 -8.07 -5.24
CA LEU A 189 6.92 -7.72 -5.41
C LEU A 189 7.62 -8.62 -6.42
N ALA A 190 7.46 -9.95 -6.30
CA ALA A 190 8.04 -10.93 -7.20
C ALA A 190 7.52 -10.75 -8.63
N GLY A 191 6.23 -10.42 -8.80
CA GLY A 191 5.65 -10.06 -10.10
C GLY A 191 6.31 -8.84 -10.71
N GLY A 192 6.50 -7.77 -9.92
CA GLY A 192 7.21 -6.55 -10.35
C GLY A 192 8.67 -6.82 -10.75
N VAL A 193 9.41 -7.57 -9.94
CA VAL A 193 10.80 -7.97 -10.22
C VAL A 193 10.88 -8.85 -11.47
N GLY A 194 9.98 -9.82 -11.59
CA GLY A 194 9.91 -10.71 -12.75
C GLY A 194 9.61 -9.97 -14.05
N LEU A 195 8.76 -8.92 -14.00
CA LEU A 195 8.55 -8.02 -15.13
C LEU A 195 9.81 -7.19 -15.42
N HIS A 196 10.52 -6.73 -14.40
CA HIS A 196 11.74 -5.93 -14.58
C HIS A 196 12.88 -6.72 -15.21
N ALA A 197 12.98 -8.02 -14.90
CA ALA A 197 14.01 -8.91 -15.40
C ALA A 197 13.77 -9.38 -16.85
N ARG A 198 12.60 -9.08 -17.45
CA ARG A 198 12.32 -9.49 -18.84
C ARG A 198 13.22 -8.70 -19.81
N PRO A 199 13.94 -9.39 -20.70
CA PRO A 199 14.66 -8.71 -21.78
C PRO A 199 13.68 -7.89 -22.62
N PRO A 200 14.09 -6.70 -23.10
CA PRO A 200 13.29 -5.97 -24.07
C PRO A 200 13.04 -6.87 -25.27
N ALA A 201 11.77 -7.00 -25.68
CA ALA A 201 11.41 -7.81 -26.83
C ALA A 201 12.25 -7.36 -28.05
N PRO A 202 12.86 -8.28 -28.81
CA PRO A 202 13.62 -7.91 -29.99
C PRO A 202 12.70 -7.11 -30.92
N GLY A 203 13.08 -5.85 -31.19
CA GLY A 203 12.30 -4.98 -32.05
C GLY A 203 12.18 -5.58 -33.46
N PRO A 204 11.08 -5.31 -34.18
CA PRO A 204 10.97 -5.70 -35.57
C PRO A 204 12.15 -5.08 -36.34
N ARG A 205 12.96 -5.94 -36.97
CA ARG A 205 14.03 -5.52 -37.88
C ARG A 205 13.46 -5.17 -39.23
#